data_AF-A0A7W0ZFE6-F1
#
_entry.id   AF-A0A7W0ZFE6-F1
#
_cell.length_a   1.000
_cell.length_b   1.000
_cell.length_c   1.000
_cell.angle_alpha   90.00
_cell.angle_beta   90.00
_cell.angle_gamma   90.00
#
_symmetry.space_group_name_H-M   'P 1'
#
loop_
_entity.id
_entity.type
_entity.pdbx_description
1 polymer ?
#
loop_
_entity_poly.entity_id
_entity_poly.type
_entity_poly.pdbx_seq_one_letter_code
_entity_poly.pdbx_strand_id
1 'polypeptide(L)'
;MLFASKEHLDAVGVEPGATRENVTVEGMDVQLWPIGQRVQVGEALFEITMVCDPCQRMDELRSGLRSLLDDRRGMLAHVVEGGEVALGDEIELVNGTGQTPRV
;
A
#
# COMPACT_ATOMS: atom_id res chain seq x y z
N MET A 1 7.34 -3.21 1.20
CA MET A 1 6.53 -2.83 0.03
C MET A 1 5.53 -1.78 0.49
N LEU A 2 5.43 -0.64 -0.20
CA LEU A 2 4.41 0.36 0.07
C LEU A 2 3.27 0.23 -0.94
N PHE A 3 2.06 0.03 -0.45
CA PHE A 3 0.82 0.05 -1.22
C PHE A 3 0.11 1.40 -1.02
N ALA A 4 -0.45 1.98 -2.07
CA ALA A 4 -1.22 3.23 -2.00
C ALA A 4 -2.49 3.15 -2.86
N SER A 5 -3.58 3.76 -2.41
CA SER A 5 -4.83 3.87 -3.17
C SER A 5 -4.66 4.91 -4.29
N LYS A 6 -4.99 4.53 -5.53
CA LYS A 6 -4.99 5.43 -6.68
C LYS A 6 -5.90 6.63 -6.44
N GLU A 7 -7.05 6.41 -5.83
CA GLU A 7 -8.05 7.44 -5.52
C GLU A 7 -7.51 8.50 -4.56
N HIS A 8 -6.64 8.11 -3.60
CA HIS A 8 -6.00 9.06 -2.70
C HIS A 8 -4.98 9.93 -3.42
N LEU A 9 -4.21 9.36 -4.35
CA LEU A 9 -3.25 10.09 -5.17
C LEU A 9 -3.94 11.03 -6.15
N ASP A 10 -4.97 10.55 -6.86
CA ASP A 10 -5.76 11.32 -7.81
C ASP A 10 -6.48 12.49 -7.11
N ALA A 11 -7.03 12.28 -5.90
CA ALA A 11 -7.68 13.33 -5.11
C ALA A 11 -6.75 14.48 -4.72
N VAL A 12 -5.44 14.25 -4.73
CA VAL A 12 -4.43 15.28 -4.52
C VAL A 12 -3.63 15.58 -5.78
N GLY A 13 -4.02 15.10 -6.97
CA GLY A 13 -3.34 15.36 -8.23
C GLY A 13 -1.87 14.94 -8.24
N VAL A 14 -1.60 13.73 -7.76
CA VAL A 14 -0.27 13.10 -7.75
C VAL A 14 -0.32 11.84 -8.63
N GLU A 15 0.63 11.71 -9.53
CA GLU A 15 0.74 10.54 -10.40
C GLU A 15 1.22 9.29 -9.64
N PRO A 16 0.79 8.08 -10.03
CA PRO A 16 1.33 6.83 -9.52
C PRO A 16 2.87 6.77 -9.58
N GLY A 17 3.48 6.26 -8.52
CA GLY A 17 4.93 6.15 -8.32
C GLY A 17 5.60 7.43 -7.81
N ALA A 18 4.95 8.60 -7.91
CA ALA A 18 5.55 9.87 -7.47
C ALA A 18 5.77 9.91 -5.96
N THR A 19 4.97 9.19 -5.17
CA THR A 19 5.19 9.09 -3.73
C THR A 19 6.25 8.05 -3.36
N ARG A 20 6.78 7.30 -4.33
CA ARG A 20 7.69 6.14 -4.16
C ARG A 20 7.03 4.92 -3.52
N GLU A 21 5.72 4.78 -3.72
CA GLU A 21 5.05 3.50 -3.50
C GLU A 21 5.53 2.44 -4.48
N ASN A 22 5.40 1.17 -4.09
CA ASN A 22 5.73 0.05 -4.95
C ASN A 22 4.52 -0.43 -5.76
N VAL A 23 3.33 -0.36 -5.15
CA VAL A 23 2.08 -0.81 -5.75
C VAL A 23 1.04 0.29 -5.58
N THR A 24 0.45 0.72 -6.69
CA THR A 24 -0.72 1.59 -6.69
C THR A 24 -1.95 0.73 -6.97
N VAL A 25 -2.95 0.81 -6.09
CA VAL A 25 -4.15 -0.01 -6.11
C VAL A 25 -5.33 0.82 -6.57
N GLU A 26 -6.09 0.34 -7.55
CA GLU A 26 -7.31 0.98 -8.02
C GLU A 26 -8.54 0.21 -7.51
N GLY A 27 -9.60 0.93 -7.14
CA GLY A 27 -10.87 0.37 -6.72
C GLY A 27 -10.93 -0.08 -5.25
N MET A 28 -9.88 0.15 -4.47
CA MET A 28 -9.83 -0.21 -3.05
C MET A 28 -9.14 0.87 -2.23
N ASP A 29 -9.68 1.15 -1.04
CA ASP A 29 -8.99 1.98 -0.06
C ASP A 29 -7.99 1.14 0.74
N VAL A 30 -6.73 1.22 0.34
CA VAL A 30 -5.59 0.55 0.98
C VAL A 30 -5.45 0.96 2.45
N GLN A 31 -5.81 2.19 2.81
CA GLN A 31 -5.66 2.66 4.20
C GLN A 31 -6.58 1.90 5.16
N LEU A 32 -7.66 1.30 4.68
CA LEU A 32 -8.59 0.51 5.49
C LEU A 32 -8.10 -0.91 5.75
N TRP A 33 -7.00 -1.36 5.14
CA TRP A 33 -6.51 -2.72 5.32
C TRP A 33 -5.87 -2.87 6.70
N PRO A 34 -6.34 -3.80 7.55
CA PRO A 34 -5.83 -3.92 8.90
C PRO A 34 -4.39 -4.47 8.92
N ILE A 35 -3.62 -4.11 9.95
CA ILE A 35 -2.33 -4.76 10.22
C ILE A 35 -2.55 -6.27 10.40
N GLY A 36 -1.74 -7.08 9.73
CA GLY A 36 -1.89 -8.53 9.62
C GLY A 36 -2.78 -9.00 8.47
N GLN A 37 -3.40 -8.08 7.70
CA GLN A 37 -4.13 -8.45 6.49
C GLN A 37 -3.18 -9.06 5.47
N ARG A 38 -3.58 -10.21 4.92
CA ARG A 38 -2.88 -10.82 3.78
C ARG A 38 -3.46 -10.33 2.46
N VAL A 39 -2.58 -9.98 1.54
CA VAL A 39 -2.94 -9.43 0.22
C VAL A 39 -2.24 -10.25 -0.83
N GLN A 40 -3.01 -10.93 -1.67
CA GLN A 40 -2.50 -11.62 -2.86
C GLN A 40 -2.47 -10.63 -4.01
N VAL A 41 -1.36 -10.57 -4.73
CA VAL A 41 -1.20 -9.81 -5.98
C VAL A 41 -0.46 -10.68 -6.97
N GLY A 42 -1.09 -11.04 -8.08
CA GLY A 42 -0.51 -12.02 -9.01
C GLY A 42 -0.15 -13.31 -8.27
N GLU A 43 1.11 -13.72 -8.34
CA GLU A 43 1.63 -14.91 -7.65
C GLU A 43 2.25 -14.61 -6.27
N ALA A 44 2.35 -13.33 -5.88
CA ALA A 44 2.98 -12.94 -4.63
C ALA A 44 1.97 -12.71 -3.49
N LEU A 45 2.37 -13.08 -2.28
CA LEU A 45 1.58 -12.88 -1.05
C LEU A 45 2.30 -11.88 -0.13
N PHE A 46 1.56 -10.86 0.30
CA PHE A 46 2.04 -9.82 1.20
C PHE A 46 1.23 -9.81 2.49
N GLU A 47 1.83 -9.29 3.57
CA GLU A 47 1.12 -9.01 4.83
C GLU A 47 1.34 -7.56 5.25
N ILE A 48 0.24 -6.85 5.52
CA ILE A 48 0.25 -5.46 5.98
C ILE A 48 0.87 -5.36 7.38
N THR A 49 1.86 -4.50 7.54
CA THR A 49 2.63 -4.40 8.79
C THR A 49 2.39 -3.09 9.54
N MET A 50 2.25 -1.96 8.84
CA MET A 50 2.04 -0.66 9.48
C MET A 50 1.53 0.39 8.49
N VAL A 51 0.97 1.47 9.04
CA VAL A 51 0.67 2.69 8.28
C VAL A 51 1.97 3.33 7.80
N CYS A 52 1.97 3.88 6.59
CA CYS A 52 3.06 4.70 6.09
C CYS A 52 2.75 6.18 6.35
N ASP A 53 3.37 6.79 7.35
CA ASP A 53 3.17 8.23 7.59
C ASP A 53 3.82 9.08 6.48
N PRO A 54 3.16 10.14 5.99
CA PRO A 54 3.74 11.05 5.02
C PRO A 54 4.91 11.83 5.67
N CYS A 55 6.08 11.79 5.03
CA CYS A 55 7.27 12.49 5.52
C CYS A 55 7.60 13.75 4.69
N GLN A 56 8.66 14.48 5.07
CA GLN A 56 9.10 15.71 4.40
C GLN A 56 9.29 15.57 2.89
N ARG A 57 9.61 14.37 2.37
CA ARG A 57 9.71 14.11 0.93
C ARG A 57 8.41 14.42 0.16
N MET A 58 7.26 14.39 0.82
CA MET A 58 5.99 14.79 0.21
C MET A 58 5.95 16.30 -0.03
N ASP A 59 6.41 17.10 0.93
CA ASP A 59 6.47 18.56 0.75
C ASP A 59 7.54 18.97 -0.27
N GLU A 60 8.61 18.19 -0.40
CA GLU A 60 9.60 18.35 -1.48
C GLU A 60 9.00 18.07 -2.86
N LEU A 61 8.07 17.10 -2.97
CA LEU A 61 7.32 16.83 -4.20
C LEU A 61 6.33 17.98 -4.50
N ARG A 62 5.60 18.43 -3.49
CA ARG A 62 4.73 19.60 -3.57
C ARG A 62 4.44 20.14 -2.18
N SER A 63 4.64 21.43 -1.97
CA SER A 63 4.35 22.10 -0.70
C SER A 63 2.93 21.78 -0.17
N GLY A 64 2.84 21.34 1.08
CA GLY A 64 1.59 21.01 1.76
C GLY A 64 1.06 19.60 1.44
N LEU A 65 1.70 18.85 0.53
CA LEU A 65 1.29 17.50 0.19
C LEU A 65 1.40 16.56 1.38
N ARG A 66 2.35 16.77 2.30
CA ARG A 66 2.47 15.94 3.51
C ARG A 66 1.16 15.95 4.31
N SER A 67 0.60 17.13 4.54
CA SER A 67 -0.67 17.29 5.25
C SER A 67 -1.87 16.79 4.45
N LEU A 68 -1.83 16.91 3.12
CA LEU A 68 -2.89 16.37 2.28
C LEU A 68 -2.90 14.83 2.30
N LEU A 69 -1.74 14.18 2.44
CA LEU A 69 -1.63 12.72 2.49
C LEU A 69 -1.70 12.14 3.92
N ASP A 70 -2.04 12.96 4.92
CA ASP A 70 -2.27 12.48 6.29
C ASP A 70 -3.37 11.42 6.29
N ASP A 71 -3.10 10.27 6.93
CA ASP A 71 -3.93 9.06 6.87
C ASP A 71 -4.32 8.59 5.45
N ARG A 72 -3.57 8.98 4.41
CA ARG A 72 -3.88 8.63 3.01
C ARG A 72 -2.66 8.22 2.20
N ARG A 73 -1.50 8.15 2.86
CA ARG A 73 -0.23 7.82 2.25
C ARG A 73 -0.09 6.33 1.89
N GLY A 74 -0.89 5.46 2.52
CA GLY A 74 -0.95 4.03 2.23
C GLY A 74 -0.32 3.17 3.32
N MET A 75 -0.18 1.88 3.01
CA MET A 75 0.20 0.85 3.98
C MET A 75 1.50 0.16 3.58
N LEU A 76 2.38 -0.06 4.56
CA LEU A 76 3.57 -0.88 4.39
C LEU A 76 3.21 -2.36 4.59
N ALA A 77 3.85 -3.20 3.79
CA ALA A 77 3.71 -4.64 3.81
C ALA A 77 5.08 -5.32 3.67
N HIS A 78 5.19 -6.54 4.19
CA HIS A 78 6.32 -7.43 3.90
C HIS A 78 5.89 -8.57 2.98
N VAL A 79 6.85 -9.18 2.28
CA VAL A 79 6.62 -10.34 1.41
C VAL A 79 6.54 -11.58 2.28
N VAL A 80 5.40 -12.28 2.24
CA VAL A 80 5.21 -13.58 2.88
C VAL A 80 5.68 -14.69 1.94
N GLU A 81 5.25 -14.61 0.68
CA GLU A 81 5.64 -15.53 -0.39
C GLU A 81 5.99 -14.70 -1.64
N GLY A 82 7.16 -14.96 -2.21
CA GLY A 82 7.59 -14.30 -3.45
C GLY A 82 6.91 -14.92 -4.67
N GLY A 83 6.68 -14.11 -5.69
CA GLY A 83 6.07 -14.52 -6.95
C GLY A 83 6.18 -13.40 -7.98
N GLU A 84 5.77 -13.69 -9.22
CA GLU A 84 5.69 -12.66 -10.26
C GLU A 84 4.47 -11.76 -10.02
N VAL A 85 4.68 -10.46 -10.27
CA VAL A 85 3.64 -9.43 -10.21
C VAL A 85 3.76 -8.58 -11.46
N ALA A 86 2.65 -8.39 -12.15
CA ALA A 86 2.53 -7.60 -13.37
C ALA A 86 1.49 -6.48 -13.21
N LEU A 87 1.57 -5.48 -14.11
CA LEU A 87 0.55 -4.44 -14.19
C LEU A 87 -0.79 -5.06 -14.59
N GLY A 88 -1.84 -4.73 -13.84
CA GLY A 88 -3.19 -5.24 -14.07
C GLY A 88 -3.51 -6.54 -13.35
N ASP A 89 -2.59 -7.10 -12.57
CA ASP A 89 -2.89 -8.24 -11.70
C ASP A 89 -3.99 -7.87 -10.69
N GLU A 90 -4.91 -8.81 -10.49
CA GLU A 90 -5.97 -8.67 -9.50
C GLU A 90 -5.39 -8.68 -8.08
N ILE A 91 -6.08 -7.95 -7.20
CA ILE A 91 -5.74 -7.86 -5.78
C ILE A 91 -6.86 -8.51 -4.98
N GLU A 92 -6.49 -9.47 -4.15
CA GLU A 92 -7.42 -10.16 -3.25
C GLU A 92 -6.99 -10.01 -1.79
N LEU A 93 -7.93 -9.64 -0.93
CA LEU A 93 -7.75 -9.70 0.52
C LEU A 93 -8.03 -11.12 0.99
N VAL A 94 -6.96 -11.83 1.32
CA VAL A 94 -7.07 -13.23 1.74
C VAL A 94 -7.41 -13.28 3.23
N ASN A 95 -8.44 -14.03 3.59
CA ASN A 95 -8.77 -14.28 4.99
C ASN A 95 -7.66 -15.13 5.63
N GLY A 96 -6.93 -14.56 6.58
CA GLY A 96 -5.85 -15.25 7.27
C GLY A 96 -6.38 -16.36 8.19
N THR A 97 -6.42 -17.62 7.73
CA THR A 97 -6.41 -18.75 8.66
C THR A 97 -4.99 -18.94 9.19
N GLY A 98 -4.71 -18.31 10.34
CA GLY A 98 -3.57 -18.65 11.19
C GLY A 98 -2.34 -17.77 11.02
N GLN A 99 -2.12 -16.89 12.01
CA GLN A 99 -0.75 -16.57 12.42
C GLN A 99 -0.19 -17.83 13.09
N THR A 100 0.92 -18.39 12.57
CA THR A 100 1.74 -19.30 13.39
C THR A 100 2.67 -18.42 14.22
N PRO A 101 2.53 -18.36 15.55
CA PRO A 101 3.50 -17.67 16.39
C PRO A 101 4.87 -18.33 16.20
N ARG A 102 5.90 -17.51 15.97
CA ARG A 102 7.30 -17.96 15.99
C ARG A 102 7.86 -17.74 17.40
N VAL A 103 8.67 -18.70 17.85
CA VAL A 103 9.36 -18.72 19.16
C VAL A 103 10.30 -17.54 19.36
#